data_AF-A0A2V8QZ33-F1
#
_entry.id   AF-A0A2V8QZ33-F1
#
_cell.length_a   1.000
_cell.length_b   1.000
_cell.length_c   1.000
_cell.angle_alpha   90.00
_cell.angle_beta   90.00
_cell.angle_gamma   90.00
#
_symmetry.space_group_name_H-M   'P 1'
#
loop_
_entity.id
_entity.type
_entity.pdbx_description
1 polymer ?
#
loop_
_entity_poly.entity_id
_entity_poly.type
_entity_poly.pdbx_seq_one_letter_code
_entity_poly.pdbx_strand_id
1 'polypeptide(L)'
;MTLKLHLHNPSRYGRRGYVTTPWQPIQEQTGIPPERVAVFDAERNQLDTQVHQVDPDNPSRDVLVFWLDKEISPGYGDPSRVSAIATVGERERETRRPELKCEPEGPEGEEYRVRLSNGRLALRFELTPAPWGDWRDWYAGSATTVLLEQESPDRPIWVKEMLDAFNWMEEHDLEKRCMQIDRIQLSLPAWAPEHKTEFSLIRKPYTLLSRSEGPVRASVSVASSPFEYKYLDPPGSDERTLSCRLHRVISLYREANFVIDELSVRATHDGAGGPEPVSLYFNARYFMVMDLGRNVNPSRHFRIWDWFAVCSDWEPQPAFGFATDAHCSPVTNGPDDYPHDKKEKAFSWELERADRASCVHLFSRCNAKTIESRAGAAWYEYVYRPLWAEIAAKSTPQAPVSRRKK
;
A
#
# COMPACT_ATOMS: atom_id res chain seq x y z
N MET A 1 -10.61 -6.89 31.57
CA MET A 1 -9.96 -5.57 31.73
C MET A 1 -10.20 -4.81 30.43
N THR A 2 -10.74 -3.60 30.46
CA THR A 2 -11.03 -2.86 29.21
C THR A 2 -9.89 -1.89 28.91
N LEU A 3 -9.16 -2.12 27.83
CA LEU A 3 -8.08 -1.22 27.39
C LEU A 3 -8.69 -0.03 26.66
N LYS A 4 -8.19 1.18 26.91
CA LYS A 4 -8.63 2.39 26.21
C LYS A 4 -7.64 2.76 25.11
N LEU A 5 -8.16 3.16 23.96
CA LEU A 5 -7.39 3.73 22.86
C LEU A 5 -7.73 5.21 22.73
N HIS A 6 -6.71 6.05 22.65
CA HIS A 6 -6.85 7.43 22.17
C HIS A 6 -6.82 7.41 20.64
N LEU A 7 -7.81 8.02 20.02
CA LEU A 7 -7.91 8.15 18.57
C LEU A 7 -7.44 9.54 18.16
N HIS A 8 -6.64 9.61 17.11
CA HIS A 8 -6.02 10.84 16.65
C HIS A 8 -6.46 11.15 15.22
N ASN A 9 -7.09 12.30 15.04
CA ASN A 9 -7.33 12.89 13.72
C ASN A 9 -6.46 14.15 13.58
N PRO A 10 -5.26 14.07 13.00
CA PRO A 10 -4.38 15.22 12.85
C PRO A 10 -4.90 16.32 11.90
N SER A 11 -6.06 16.12 11.26
CA SER A 11 -6.62 17.04 10.27
C SER A 11 -7.33 18.25 10.90
N ARG A 12 -7.61 19.27 10.08
CA ARG A 12 -8.40 20.46 10.48
C ARG A 12 -9.91 20.29 10.34
N TYR A 13 -10.33 19.18 9.74
CA TYR A 13 -11.72 18.78 9.56
C TYR A 13 -11.92 17.42 10.23
N GLY A 14 -13.15 17.12 10.64
CA GLY A 14 -13.42 15.80 11.22
C GLY A 14 -13.30 14.73 10.14
N ARG A 15 -12.92 13.53 10.56
CA ARG A 15 -12.71 12.40 9.65
C ARG A 15 -13.33 11.14 10.21
N ARG A 16 -13.86 10.34 9.31
CA ARG A 16 -14.15 8.92 9.49
C ARG A 16 -13.16 8.12 8.65
N GLY A 17 -13.02 6.83 8.87
CA GLY A 17 -12.11 6.05 8.04
C GLY A 17 -11.43 4.88 8.75
N TYR A 18 -10.40 4.38 8.10
CA TYR A 18 -9.53 3.32 8.60
C TYR A 18 -8.60 3.88 9.66
N VAL A 19 -8.52 3.19 10.79
CA VAL A 19 -7.56 3.46 11.86
C VAL A 19 -6.65 2.26 12.00
N THR A 20 -5.34 2.51 12.06
CA THR A 20 -4.33 1.49 12.30
C THR A 20 -3.58 1.77 13.58
N THR A 21 -3.17 0.71 14.29
CA THR A 21 -2.31 0.80 15.48
C THR A 21 -1.55 -0.51 15.68
N PRO A 22 -0.32 -0.51 16.23
CA PRO A 22 0.43 -1.73 16.51
C PRO A 22 -0.36 -2.72 17.38
N TRP A 23 -0.39 -3.99 16.97
CA TRP A 23 -1.17 -5.03 17.66
C TRP A 23 -0.48 -5.53 18.93
N GLN A 24 0.84 -5.79 18.87
CA GLN A 24 1.58 -6.45 19.96
C GLN A 24 1.37 -5.78 21.33
N PRO A 25 1.48 -4.43 21.49
CA PRO A 25 1.26 -3.79 22.79
C PRO A 25 -0.16 -3.96 23.33
N ILE A 26 -1.15 -4.12 22.45
CA ILE A 26 -2.56 -4.35 22.82
C ILE A 26 -2.73 -5.80 23.28
N GLN A 27 -2.16 -6.76 22.56
CA GLN A 27 -2.19 -8.17 22.91
C GLN A 27 -1.57 -8.41 24.29
N GLU A 28 -0.40 -7.81 24.56
CA GLU A 28 0.31 -7.92 25.83
C GLU A 28 -0.51 -7.38 27.03
N GLN A 29 -1.28 -6.31 26.83
CA GLN A 29 -2.08 -5.71 27.91
C GLN A 29 -3.45 -6.36 28.11
N THR A 30 -4.03 -6.93 27.05
CA THR A 30 -5.40 -7.48 27.10
C THR A 30 -5.42 -8.99 27.25
N GLY A 31 -4.41 -9.70 26.74
CA GLY A 31 -4.41 -11.15 26.60
C GLY A 31 -5.44 -11.69 25.60
N ILE A 32 -6.12 -10.80 24.85
CA ILE A 32 -7.16 -11.21 23.90
C ILE A 32 -6.49 -11.69 22.62
N PRO A 33 -6.83 -12.88 22.12
CA PRO A 33 -6.23 -13.37 20.88
C PRO A 33 -6.83 -12.65 19.64
N PRO A 34 -6.08 -12.58 18.51
CA PRO A 34 -6.45 -11.81 17.32
C PRO A 34 -7.87 -12.04 16.79
N GLU A 35 -8.36 -13.28 16.84
CA GLU A 35 -9.67 -13.69 16.32
C GLU A 35 -10.83 -13.26 17.22
N ARG A 36 -10.57 -12.95 18.50
CA ARG A 36 -11.58 -12.55 19.49
C ARG A 36 -11.58 -11.06 19.77
N VAL A 37 -10.62 -10.29 19.25
CA VAL A 37 -10.56 -8.86 19.54
C VAL A 37 -11.66 -8.08 18.82
N ALA A 38 -12.17 -7.07 19.51
CA ALA A 38 -13.04 -6.04 18.96
C ALA A 38 -12.72 -4.67 19.55
N VAL A 39 -12.96 -3.63 18.74
CA VAL A 39 -12.92 -2.23 19.17
C VAL A 39 -14.36 -1.74 19.32
N PHE A 40 -14.62 -0.97 20.38
CA PHE A 40 -15.90 -0.33 20.64
C PHE A 40 -15.73 1.17 20.68
N ASP A 41 -16.65 1.90 20.04
CA ASP A 41 -16.68 3.36 20.09
C ASP A 41 -17.11 3.89 21.48
N ALA A 42 -17.19 5.21 21.63
CA ALA A 42 -17.60 5.86 22.87
C ALA A 42 -19.05 5.52 23.31
N GLU A 43 -19.90 5.12 22.35
CA GLU A 43 -21.28 4.71 22.57
C GLU A 43 -21.43 3.20 22.82
N ARG A 44 -20.31 2.47 22.92
CA ARG A 44 -20.25 0.99 23.06
C ARG A 44 -20.73 0.22 21.84
N ASN A 45 -20.78 0.84 20.66
CA ASN A 45 -21.01 0.10 19.42
C ASN A 45 -19.72 -0.63 19.00
N GLN A 46 -19.83 -1.92 18.70
CA GLN A 46 -18.70 -2.70 18.19
C GLN A 46 -18.35 -2.30 16.76
N LEU A 47 -17.14 -1.82 16.51
CA LEU A 47 -16.66 -1.44 15.18
C LEU A 47 -16.18 -2.67 14.40
N ASP A 48 -16.24 -2.59 13.07
CA ASP A 48 -15.57 -3.58 12.21
C ASP A 48 -14.07 -3.51 12.49
N THR A 49 -13.51 -4.65 12.93
CA THR A 49 -12.15 -4.75 13.47
C THR A 49 -11.50 -6.03 13.00
N GLN A 50 -10.20 -5.97 12.71
CA GLN A 50 -9.36 -7.14 12.49
C GLN A 50 -7.94 -6.87 12.97
N VAL A 51 -7.23 -7.94 13.34
CA VAL A 51 -5.76 -7.92 13.38
C VAL A 51 -5.27 -8.36 12.01
N HIS A 52 -4.32 -7.61 11.49
CA HIS A 52 -3.76 -7.83 10.18
C HIS A 52 -2.31 -8.28 10.30
N GLN A 53 -2.04 -9.48 9.80
CA GLN A 53 -0.70 -10.04 9.75
C GLN A 53 0.07 -9.43 8.58
N VAL A 54 1.05 -8.58 8.89
CA VAL A 54 1.83 -7.86 7.86
C VAL A 54 3.01 -8.70 7.38
N ASP A 55 3.64 -9.42 8.31
CA ASP A 55 4.86 -10.16 8.07
C ASP A 55 4.84 -11.45 8.91
N PRO A 56 4.72 -12.64 8.30
CA PRO A 56 4.71 -13.90 9.03
C PRO A 56 5.94 -14.10 9.91
N ASP A 57 7.08 -13.60 9.44
CA ASP A 57 8.37 -13.78 10.10
C ASP A 57 8.60 -12.71 11.19
N ASN A 58 7.74 -11.69 11.27
CA ASN A 58 7.83 -10.65 12.27
C ASN A 58 6.45 -10.19 12.79
N PRO A 59 5.88 -10.89 13.79
CA PRO A 59 4.60 -10.54 14.42
C PRO A 59 4.59 -9.15 15.07
N SER A 60 5.76 -8.54 15.36
CA SER A 60 5.81 -7.17 15.90
C SER A 60 5.30 -6.13 14.89
N ARG A 61 5.17 -6.51 13.61
CA ARG A 61 4.61 -5.70 12.54
C ARG A 61 3.10 -5.84 12.39
N ASP A 62 2.48 -6.75 13.12
CA ASP A 62 1.04 -6.93 13.06
C ASP A 62 0.33 -5.68 13.57
N VAL A 63 -0.77 -5.35 12.93
CA VAL A 63 -1.52 -4.13 13.24
C VAL A 63 -2.99 -4.45 13.47
N LEU A 64 -3.55 -3.82 14.50
CA LEU A 64 -4.99 -3.74 14.68
C LEU A 64 -5.53 -2.69 13.70
N VAL A 65 -6.51 -3.08 12.89
CA VAL A 65 -7.19 -2.21 11.94
C VAL A 65 -8.67 -2.22 12.27
N PHE A 66 -9.27 -1.03 12.36
CA PHE A 66 -10.71 -0.90 12.52
C PHE A 66 -11.27 0.26 11.71
N TRP A 67 -12.56 0.18 11.41
CA TRP A 67 -13.29 1.22 10.68
C TRP A 67 -14.08 2.10 11.62
N LEU A 68 -13.90 3.41 11.51
CA LEU A 68 -14.73 4.41 12.18
C LEU A 68 -15.94 4.74 11.28
N ASP A 69 -17.13 4.34 11.70
CA ASP A 69 -18.38 4.69 11.00
C ASP A 69 -18.74 6.17 11.14
N LYS A 70 -18.43 6.75 12.31
CA LYS A 70 -18.72 8.15 12.65
C LYS A 70 -17.47 9.02 12.54
N GLU A 71 -17.70 10.27 12.16
CA GLU A 71 -16.66 11.29 12.11
C GLU A 71 -16.16 11.62 13.52
N ILE A 72 -14.84 11.59 13.72
CA ILE A 72 -14.19 12.03 14.96
C ILE A 72 -13.69 13.48 14.82
N SER A 73 -13.66 14.20 15.94
CA SER A 73 -13.32 15.63 15.98
C SER A 73 -11.92 15.91 15.41
N PRO A 74 -11.71 17.06 14.75
CA PRO A 74 -10.38 17.44 14.27
C PRO A 74 -9.39 17.68 15.43
N GLY A 75 -8.15 17.30 15.21
CA GLY A 75 -6.98 17.65 16.01
C GLY A 75 -6.40 19.03 15.66
N TYR A 76 -6.94 19.69 14.63
CA TYR A 76 -6.54 21.03 14.17
C TYR A 76 -5.05 21.17 13.79
N GLY A 77 -4.44 20.08 13.31
CA GLY A 77 -3.02 20.03 12.97
C GLY A 77 -2.10 19.63 14.12
N ASP A 78 -2.61 19.49 15.34
CA ASP A 78 -1.87 18.94 16.48
C ASP A 78 -2.01 17.41 16.49
N PRO A 79 -0.94 16.65 16.17
CA PRO A 79 -0.99 15.19 16.18
C PRO A 79 -1.16 14.59 17.58
N SER A 80 -0.80 15.31 18.64
CA SER A 80 -0.90 14.83 20.02
C SER A 80 -2.31 14.96 20.60
N ARG A 81 -3.17 15.75 19.96
CA ARG A 81 -4.54 15.98 20.43
C ARG A 81 -5.40 14.75 20.22
N VAL A 82 -5.94 14.24 21.32
CA VAL A 82 -6.94 13.16 21.32
C VAL A 82 -8.25 13.68 20.72
N SER A 83 -8.70 13.03 19.66
CA SER A 83 -9.92 13.36 18.91
C SER A 83 -11.14 12.57 19.38
N ALA A 84 -10.92 11.35 19.85
CA ALA A 84 -11.95 10.47 20.39
C ALA A 84 -11.32 9.37 21.26
N ILE A 85 -12.14 8.61 21.96
CA ILE A 85 -11.71 7.45 22.76
C ILE A 85 -12.46 6.23 22.26
N ALA A 86 -11.74 5.13 22.06
CA ALA A 86 -12.31 3.81 21.82
C ALA A 86 -11.87 2.85 22.93
N THR A 87 -12.52 1.69 23.01
CA THR A 87 -12.16 0.64 23.97
C THR A 87 -11.94 -0.68 23.28
N VAL A 88 -10.95 -1.44 23.73
CA VAL A 88 -10.67 -2.80 23.24
C VAL A 88 -11.27 -3.80 24.24
N GLY A 89 -11.97 -4.78 23.69
CA GLY A 89 -12.57 -5.87 24.43
C GLY A 89 -12.70 -7.13 23.58
N GLU A 90 -13.42 -8.11 24.11
CA GLU A 90 -13.76 -9.32 23.36
C GLU A 90 -14.96 -9.05 22.46
N ARG A 91 -14.97 -9.70 21.31
CA ARG A 91 -16.02 -9.62 20.30
C ARG A 91 -17.35 -10.14 20.85
N GLU A 92 -18.38 -9.30 20.76
CA GLU A 92 -19.75 -9.62 21.19
C GLU A 92 -20.64 -10.03 20.01
N ARG A 93 -20.34 -9.53 18.80
CA ARG A 93 -21.07 -9.86 17.57
C ARG A 93 -20.13 -10.27 16.43
N GLU A 94 -20.60 -11.21 15.62
CA GLU A 94 -20.03 -11.47 14.29
C GLU A 94 -20.09 -10.18 13.46
N THR A 95 -18.94 -9.75 12.94
CA THR A 95 -18.85 -8.62 12.00
C THR A 95 -19.21 -9.11 10.60
N ARG A 96 -20.01 -8.33 9.85
CA ARG A 96 -20.30 -8.65 8.45
C ARG A 96 -18.99 -8.58 7.66
N ARG A 97 -18.57 -9.71 7.09
CA ARG A 97 -17.37 -9.78 6.24
C ARG A 97 -17.76 -9.36 4.82
N PRO A 98 -17.27 -8.23 4.26
CA PRO A 98 -17.10 -8.14 2.82
C PRO A 98 -16.28 -9.33 2.30
N GLU A 99 -16.63 -9.85 1.12
CA GLU A 99 -15.87 -10.91 0.46
C GLU A 99 -14.59 -10.34 -0.15
N LEU A 100 -13.46 -10.63 0.48
CA LEU A 100 -12.15 -10.52 -0.15
C LEU A 100 -11.83 -11.89 -0.73
N LYS A 101 -11.65 -11.97 -2.05
CA LYS A 101 -11.32 -13.22 -2.75
C LYS A 101 -9.88 -13.17 -3.21
N CYS A 102 -9.00 -13.84 -2.48
CA CYS A 102 -7.66 -14.21 -2.94
C CYS A 102 -7.77 -15.55 -3.65
N GLU A 103 -7.59 -15.58 -4.97
CA GLU A 103 -7.58 -16.80 -5.78
C GLU A 103 -6.12 -17.21 -6.03
N PRO A 104 -5.57 -18.21 -5.32
CA PRO A 104 -4.18 -18.65 -5.50
C PRO A 104 -3.96 -19.67 -6.63
N GLU A 105 -4.99 -20.07 -7.39
CA GLU A 105 -4.92 -21.32 -8.15
C GLU A 105 -4.47 -21.15 -9.61
N GLY A 106 -3.19 -21.45 -9.86
CA GLY A 106 -2.65 -21.69 -11.20
C GLY A 106 -3.08 -23.02 -11.80
N PRO A 107 -2.88 -23.21 -13.12
CA PRO A 107 -3.30 -24.41 -13.85
C PRO A 107 -2.78 -25.73 -13.26
N GLU A 108 -1.66 -25.70 -12.53
CA GLU A 108 -0.99 -26.85 -11.93
C GLU A 108 -0.91 -26.76 -10.39
N GLY A 109 -1.69 -25.88 -9.76
CA GLY A 109 -1.69 -25.68 -8.30
C GLY A 109 -0.60 -24.75 -7.76
N GLU A 110 0.17 -24.09 -8.64
CA GLU A 110 1.14 -23.06 -8.27
C GLU A 110 0.47 -21.69 -8.00
N GLU A 111 1.00 -20.95 -7.03
CA GLU A 111 0.61 -19.57 -6.75
C GLU A 111 1.19 -18.62 -7.80
N TYR A 112 0.46 -18.42 -8.90
CA TYR A 112 0.90 -17.56 -10.01
C TYR A 112 0.26 -16.17 -10.03
N ARG A 113 -0.85 -15.99 -9.31
CA ARG A 113 -1.69 -14.79 -9.29
C ARG A 113 -2.36 -14.61 -7.94
N VAL A 114 -2.63 -13.37 -7.58
CA VAL A 114 -3.49 -12.98 -6.47
C VAL A 114 -4.63 -12.11 -6.99
N ARG A 115 -5.84 -12.34 -6.46
CA ARG A 115 -6.96 -11.42 -6.63
C ARG A 115 -7.22 -10.67 -5.32
N LEU A 116 -7.46 -9.37 -5.40
CA LEU A 116 -7.93 -8.54 -4.28
C LEU A 116 -9.23 -7.89 -4.70
N SER A 117 -10.27 -7.90 -3.87
CA SER A 117 -11.58 -7.31 -4.21
C SER A 117 -12.32 -6.84 -2.97
N ASN A 118 -12.91 -5.65 -2.98
CA ASN A 118 -13.70 -5.10 -1.87
C ASN A 118 -15.14 -4.74 -2.28
N GLY A 119 -15.63 -5.29 -3.39
CA GLY A 119 -16.89 -4.91 -4.03
C GLY A 119 -16.70 -3.75 -5.02
N ARG A 120 -16.07 -2.66 -4.57
CA ARG A 120 -15.88 -1.45 -5.36
C ARG A 120 -14.71 -1.51 -6.34
N LEU A 121 -13.59 -2.11 -5.94
CA LEU A 121 -12.37 -2.27 -6.72
C LEU A 121 -11.96 -3.74 -6.67
N ALA A 122 -11.59 -4.29 -7.82
CA ALA A 122 -10.93 -5.59 -7.90
C ALA A 122 -9.65 -5.52 -8.73
N LEU A 123 -8.60 -6.14 -8.23
CA LEU A 123 -7.26 -6.17 -8.82
C LEU A 123 -6.85 -7.62 -9.06
N ARG A 124 -6.23 -7.92 -10.21
CA ARG A 124 -5.49 -9.17 -10.43
C ARG A 124 -4.00 -8.86 -10.51
N PHE A 125 -3.24 -9.35 -9.53
CA PHE A 125 -1.82 -9.14 -9.38
C PHE A 125 -1.06 -10.41 -9.76
N GLU A 126 -0.13 -10.30 -10.71
CA GLU A 126 0.62 -11.44 -11.23
C GLU A 126 1.92 -11.63 -10.45
N LEU A 127 2.14 -12.86 -9.98
CA LEU A 127 3.38 -13.25 -9.31
C LEU A 127 4.41 -13.75 -10.33
N THR A 128 3.97 -14.28 -11.46
CA THR A 128 4.85 -14.84 -12.49
C THR A 128 5.04 -13.86 -13.67
N PRO A 129 6.21 -13.90 -14.34
CA PRO A 129 6.46 -13.08 -15.51
C PRO A 129 5.57 -13.42 -16.70
N ALA A 130 5.22 -14.70 -16.90
CA ALA A 130 4.44 -15.18 -18.04
C ALA A 130 3.19 -15.95 -17.56
N PRO A 131 2.17 -15.27 -17.02
CA PRO A 131 1.01 -15.91 -16.36
C PRO A 131 0.10 -16.69 -17.31
N TRP A 132 0.29 -16.54 -18.62
CA TRP A 132 -0.43 -17.29 -19.66
C TRP A 132 0.43 -18.35 -20.36
N GLY A 133 1.69 -18.53 -19.94
CA GLY A 133 2.60 -19.51 -20.55
C GLY A 133 2.98 -19.21 -22.01
N ASP A 134 2.82 -17.96 -22.44
CA ASP A 134 3.21 -17.51 -23.77
C ASP A 134 4.54 -16.74 -23.74
N TRP A 135 4.92 -16.15 -24.87
CA TRP A 135 6.20 -15.44 -25.05
C TRP A 135 6.32 -14.13 -24.25
N ARG A 136 5.24 -13.67 -23.60
CA ARG A 136 5.17 -12.39 -22.89
C ARG A 136 5.53 -12.61 -21.42
N ASP A 137 6.77 -12.28 -21.08
CA ASP A 137 7.41 -12.62 -19.81
C ASP A 137 7.68 -11.39 -18.90
N TRP A 138 6.82 -10.37 -18.95
CA TRP A 138 7.04 -9.08 -18.31
C TRP A 138 5.96 -8.64 -17.32
N TYR A 139 5.10 -9.55 -16.84
CA TYR A 139 3.98 -9.19 -15.95
C TYR A 139 4.31 -9.33 -14.46
N ALA A 140 5.51 -9.81 -14.11
CA ALA A 140 5.85 -10.12 -12.73
C ALA A 140 5.72 -8.86 -11.85
N GLY A 141 5.03 -9.02 -10.71
CA GLY A 141 4.82 -7.96 -9.74
C GLY A 141 3.94 -6.82 -10.25
N SER A 142 3.02 -7.09 -11.19
CA SER A 142 2.13 -6.08 -11.75
C SER A 142 0.67 -6.48 -11.65
N ALA A 143 -0.21 -5.49 -11.67
CA ALA A 143 -1.64 -5.72 -11.85
C ALA A 143 -2.00 -5.69 -13.34
N THR A 144 -2.57 -6.77 -13.86
CA THR A 144 -2.98 -6.92 -15.28
C THR A 144 -4.47 -6.68 -15.50
N THR A 145 -5.23 -6.53 -14.43
CA THR A 145 -6.66 -6.24 -14.47
C THR A 145 -7.01 -5.37 -13.29
N VAL A 146 -7.68 -4.25 -13.54
CA VAL A 146 -8.22 -3.37 -12.51
C VAL A 146 -9.67 -3.04 -12.84
N LEU A 147 -10.58 -3.67 -12.12
CA LEU A 147 -12.01 -3.48 -12.28
C LEU A 147 -12.50 -2.48 -11.25
N LEU A 148 -13.12 -1.39 -11.70
CA LEU A 148 -13.72 -0.38 -10.85
C LEU A 148 -15.24 -0.39 -11.02
N GLU A 149 -15.95 -0.52 -9.92
CA GLU A 149 -17.37 -0.27 -9.81
C GLU A 149 -17.62 1.24 -9.91
N GLN A 150 -18.39 1.64 -10.93
CA GLN A 150 -18.81 3.02 -11.09
C GLN A 150 -20.19 3.22 -10.44
N GLU A 151 -20.22 3.96 -9.33
CA GLU A 151 -21.46 4.51 -8.80
C GLU A 151 -21.91 5.65 -9.73
N SER A 152 -23.10 5.51 -10.30
CA SER A 152 -23.81 6.57 -11.01
C SER A 152 -25.20 6.66 -10.41
N PRO A 153 -25.63 7.82 -9.89
CA PRO A 153 -26.94 7.97 -9.25
C PRO A 153 -28.10 7.50 -10.13
N ASP A 154 -27.95 7.66 -11.45
CA ASP A 154 -29.02 7.47 -12.43
C ASP A 154 -28.79 6.30 -13.41
N ARG A 155 -27.79 5.43 -13.15
CA ARG A 155 -27.49 4.28 -14.03
C ARG A 155 -27.26 3.01 -13.21
N PRO A 156 -27.56 1.82 -13.77
CA PRO A 156 -27.20 0.57 -13.12
C PRO A 156 -25.70 0.54 -12.81
N ILE A 157 -25.31 -0.19 -11.76
CA ILE A 157 -23.91 -0.38 -11.41
C ILE A 157 -23.17 -1.02 -12.59
N TRP A 158 -22.13 -0.37 -13.09
CA TRP A 158 -21.25 -0.91 -14.12
C TRP A 158 -19.87 -1.13 -13.55
N VAL A 159 -19.34 -2.35 -13.71
CA VAL A 159 -17.93 -2.65 -13.48
C VAL A 159 -17.17 -2.38 -14.78
N LYS A 160 -16.10 -1.59 -14.71
CA LYS A 160 -15.30 -1.24 -15.88
C LYS A 160 -13.82 -1.55 -15.65
N GLU A 161 -13.18 -2.08 -16.69
CA GLU A 161 -11.72 -2.18 -16.74
C GLU A 161 -11.12 -0.77 -16.80
N MET A 162 -10.12 -0.53 -15.96
CA MET A 162 -9.43 0.75 -15.86
C MET A 162 -8.17 0.77 -16.71
N LEU A 163 -7.47 -0.35 -16.87
CA LEU A 163 -6.20 -0.38 -17.61
C LEU A 163 -6.37 -0.24 -19.12
N ASP A 164 -7.58 -0.51 -19.62
CA ASP A 164 -7.91 -0.55 -21.04
C ASP A 164 -9.29 0.10 -21.28
N ALA A 165 -9.47 1.30 -20.75
CA ALA A 165 -10.78 1.92 -20.58
C ALA A 165 -11.46 2.35 -21.89
N PHE A 166 -10.70 2.49 -22.98
CA PHE A 166 -11.18 2.87 -24.32
C PHE A 166 -11.53 1.69 -25.21
N ASN A 167 -11.21 0.48 -24.78
CA ASN A 167 -11.40 -0.70 -25.59
C ASN A 167 -12.78 -1.30 -25.33
N TRP A 168 -13.73 -0.94 -26.20
CA TRP A 168 -15.13 -1.35 -26.09
C TRP A 168 -15.47 -2.47 -27.07
N MET A 169 -14.64 -2.67 -28.10
CA MET A 169 -14.86 -3.62 -29.18
C MET A 169 -13.52 -4.24 -29.62
N GLU A 170 -13.37 -5.53 -29.31
CA GLU A 170 -12.68 -6.56 -30.11
C GLU A 170 -11.36 -7.20 -29.67
N GLU A 171 -10.49 -6.62 -28.83
CA GLU A 171 -9.35 -7.42 -28.29
C GLU A 171 -8.65 -6.69 -27.13
N HIS A 172 -8.69 -7.24 -25.91
CA HIS A 172 -8.04 -6.64 -24.74
C HIS A 172 -6.58 -6.27 -25.00
N ASP A 173 -6.15 -5.07 -24.58
CA ASP A 173 -4.75 -4.67 -24.69
C ASP A 173 -3.90 -5.65 -23.86
N LEU A 174 -3.10 -6.44 -24.57
CA LEU A 174 -2.33 -7.51 -23.99
C LEU A 174 -1.16 -6.96 -23.16
N GLU A 175 -0.69 -5.74 -23.41
CA GLU A 175 0.43 -5.14 -22.67
C GLU A 175 0.00 -4.46 -21.37
N LYS A 176 -1.32 -4.31 -21.14
CA LYS A 176 -1.87 -3.55 -20.01
C LYS A 176 -1.35 -4.10 -18.68
N ARG A 177 -0.77 -3.21 -17.87
CA ARG A 177 -0.23 -3.53 -16.54
C ARG A 177 -0.06 -2.27 -15.73
N CYS A 178 -0.24 -2.32 -14.42
CA CYS A 178 0.08 -1.20 -13.54
C CYS A 178 0.72 -1.68 -12.23
N MET A 179 1.13 -0.74 -11.39
CA MET A 179 1.79 -1.02 -10.11
C MET A 179 3.07 -1.86 -10.24
N GLN A 180 3.64 -1.97 -11.44
CA GLN A 180 4.86 -2.74 -11.65
C GLN A 180 6.04 -1.96 -11.10
N ILE A 181 6.90 -2.62 -10.33
CA ILE A 181 8.23 -2.10 -10.03
C ILE A 181 9.19 -2.84 -10.94
N ASP A 182 9.65 -2.17 -11.99
CA ASP A 182 10.49 -2.79 -13.02
C ASP A 182 11.98 -2.69 -12.68
N ARG A 183 12.38 -1.71 -11.84
CA ARG A 183 13.76 -1.49 -11.42
C ARG A 183 13.87 -1.09 -9.95
N ILE A 184 14.93 -1.57 -9.31
CA ILE A 184 15.40 -1.12 -7.99
C ILE A 184 16.82 -0.60 -8.14
N GLN A 185 17.12 0.56 -7.56
CA GLN A 185 18.49 1.05 -7.42
C GLN A 185 18.89 1.03 -5.95
N LEU A 186 20.06 0.46 -5.67
CA LEU A 186 20.69 0.49 -4.35
C LEU A 186 21.90 1.43 -4.39
N SER A 187 22.01 2.30 -3.40
CA SER A 187 23.19 3.17 -3.28
C SER A 187 24.42 2.34 -2.92
N LEU A 188 25.55 2.62 -3.56
CA LEU A 188 26.84 2.09 -3.15
C LEU A 188 27.50 3.01 -2.12
N PRO A 189 28.46 2.50 -1.33
CA PRO A 189 29.21 3.33 -0.40
C PRO A 189 29.93 4.50 -1.11
N ALA A 190 30.19 5.60 -0.39
CA ALA A 190 30.72 6.83 -0.97
C ALA A 190 32.10 6.68 -1.66
N TRP A 191 32.87 5.65 -1.30
CA TRP A 191 34.18 5.33 -1.88
C TRP A 191 34.11 4.34 -3.04
N ALA A 192 32.94 3.80 -3.38
CA ALA A 192 32.79 2.92 -4.53
C ALA A 192 32.95 3.69 -5.85
N PRO A 193 33.49 3.06 -6.90
CA PRO A 193 33.68 3.71 -8.20
C PRO A 193 32.35 4.08 -8.88
N GLU A 194 31.29 3.31 -8.59
CA GLU A 194 29.92 3.62 -8.96
C GLU A 194 29.16 4.07 -7.70
N HIS A 195 28.23 5.02 -7.84
CA HIS A 195 27.44 5.51 -6.71
C HIS A 195 26.16 4.70 -6.46
N LYS A 196 25.75 3.88 -7.43
CA LYS A 196 24.52 3.11 -7.38
C LYS A 196 24.60 1.89 -8.29
N THR A 197 23.90 0.83 -7.91
CA THR A 197 23.69 -0.37 -8.74
C THR A 197 22.20 -0.52 -9.01
N GLU A 198 21.85 -0.79 -10.27
CA GLU A 198 20.46 -0.99 -10.70
C GLU A 198 20.17 -2.47 -10.94
N PHE A 199 18.99 -2.91 -10.53
CA PHE A 199 18.49 -4.27 -10.66
C PHE A 199 17.17 -4.26 -11.42
N SER A 200 17.10 -5.00 -12.52
CA SER A 200 15.85 -5.22 -13.25
C SER A 200 15.01 -6.31 -12.59
N LEU A 201 13.75 -5.99 -12.35
CA LEU A 201 12.74 -6.88 -11.75
C LEU A 201 11.65 -7.31 -12.74
N ILE A 202 11.61 -6.76 -13.96
CA ILE A 202 10.52 -6.96 -14.92
C ILE A 202 10.21 -8.44 -15.24
N ARG A 203 11.23 -9.31 -15.21
CA ARG A 203 11.11 -10.77 -15.45
C ARG A 203 11.30 -11.62 -14.19
N LYS A 204 11.38 -11.00 -13.01
CA LYS A 204 11.70 -11.70 -11.75
C LYS A 204 10.40 -12.13 -11.07
N PRO A 205 10.10 -13.43 -10.95
CA PRO A 205 8.89 -13.88 -10.29
C PRO A 205 8.89 -13.47 -8.82
N TYR A 206 7.69 -13.32 -8.27
CA TYR A 206 7.42 -13.05 -6.87
C TYR A 206 6.91 -14.32 -6.18
N THR A 207 7.26 -14.48 -4.92
CA THR A 207 6.70 -15.50 -4.03
C THR A 207 5.66 -14.84 -3.12
N LEU A 208 4.50 -15.47 -2.96
CA LEU A 208 3.53 -15.09 -1.95
C LEU A 208 4.05 -15.53 -0.58
N LEU A 209 4.24 -14.57 0.33
CA LEU A 209 4.71 -14.83 1.69
C LEU A 209 3.54 -15.02 2.64
N SER A 210 2.51 -14.19 2.51
CA SER A 210 1.34 -14.22 3.37
C SER A 210 0.12 -13.60 2.74
N ARG A 211 -1.03 -13.92 3.33
CA ARG A 211 -2.33 -13.34 3.02
C ARG A 211 -3.04 -13.01 4.32
N SER A 212 -3.70 -11.86 4.37
CA SER A 212 -4.54 -11.47 5.49
C SER A 212 -5.85 -10.91 4.96
N GLU A 213 -6.96 -11.41 5.49
CA GLU A 213 -8.31 -11.00 5.10
C GLU A 213 -9.17 -10.71 6.32
N GLY A 214 -10.06 -9.73 6.18
CA GLY A 214 -10.97 -9.36 7.25
C GLY A 214 -11.93 -8.25 6.84
N PRO A 215 -12.82 -7.81 7.74
CA PRO A 215 -13.89 -6.89 7.40
C PRO A 215 -13.47 -5.50 6.94
N VAL A 216 -12.22 -5.08 7.21
CA VAL A 216 -11.73 -3.73 6.94
C VAL A 216 -10.66 -3.72 5.84
N ARG A 217 -9.85 -4.79 5.71
CA ARG A 217 -8.71 -4.84 4.81
C ARG A 217 -8.43 -6.28 4.34
N ALA A 218 -8.15 -6.44 3.05
CA ALA A 218 -7.31 -7.55 2.55
C ALA A 218 -5.90 -7.06 2.28
N SER A 219 -4.93 -7.95 2.45
CA SER A 219 -3.63 -7.77 1.85
C SER A 219 -2.98 -9.08 1.42
N VAL A 220 -1.96 -8.92 0.60
CA VAL A 220 -0.94 -9.93 0.38
C VAL A 220 0.44 -9.34 0.60
N SER A 221 1.31 -10.13 1.20
CA SER A 221 2.74 -9.85 1.28
C SER A 221 3.48 -10.72 0.27
N VAL A 222 4.25 -10.11 -0.60
CA VAL A 222 5.00 -10.79 -1.67
C VAL A 222 6.46 -10.38 -1.62
N ALA A 223 7.35 -11.24 -2.11
CA ALA A 223 8.77 -10.92 -2.28
C ALA A 223 9.26 -11.29 -3.67
N SER A 224 10.07 -10.42 -4.27
CA SER A 224 10.73 -10.73 -5.54
C SER A 224 11.69 -11.91 -5.39
N SER A 225 12.05 -12.52 -6.51
CA SER A 225 13.24 -13.36 -6.60
C SER A 225 14.47 -12.58 -6.12
N PRO A 226 15.46 -13.27 -5.51
CA PRO A 226 16.65 -12.62 -4.99
C PRO A 226 17.49 -11.98 -6.11
N PHE A 227 18.15 -10.88 -5.76
CA PHE A 227 19.17 -10.21 -6.56
C PHE A 227 20.41 -9.94 -5.70
N GLU A 228 21.59 -10.13 -6.28
CA GLU A 228 22.87 -10.01 -5.56
C GLU A 228 23.37 -8.57 -5.56
N TYR A 229 23.55 -7.99 -4.37
CA TYR A 229 24.18 -6.69 -4.19
C TYR A 229 25.59 -6.88 -3.65
N LYS A 230 26.58 -6.46 -4.45
CA LYS A 230 28.01 -6.58 -4.12
C LYS A 230 28.57 -5.22 -3.77
N TYR A 231 29.30 -5.14 -2.66
CA TYR A 231 29.95 -3.91 -2.22
C TYR A 231 31.28 -4.19 -1.51
N LEU A 232 32.18 -3.21 -1.52
CA LEU A 232 33.45 -3.27 -0.81
C LEU A 232 33.29 -2.74 0.61
N ASP A 233 33.62 -3.56 1.61
CA ASP A 233 33.56 -3.20 3.03
C ASP A 233 34.94 -2.70 3.54
N PRO A 234 35.06 -1.44 4.01
CA PRO A 234 36.29 -0.94 4.63
C PRO A 234 36.43 -1.47 6.07
N PRO A 235 37.67 -1.59 6.59
CA PRO A 235 38.94 -1.14 6.01
C PRO A 235 39.68 -2.20 5.16
N GLY A 236 39.07 -3.35 4.87
CA GLY A 236 39.75 -4.52 4.29
C GLY A 236 39.71 -4.67 2.77
N SER A 237 38.87 -3.90 2.06
CA SER A 237 38.57 -4.14 0.63
C SER A 237 37.98 -5.54 0.36
N ASP A 238 37.43 -6.18 1.39
CA ASP A 238 36.73 -7.45 1.21
C ASP A 238 35.43 -7.18 0.47
N GLU A 239 35.23 -7.90 -0.64
CA GLU A 239 33.96 -7.90 -1.35
C GLU A 239 32.93 -8.67 -0.53
N ARG A 240 31.85 -7.98 -0.16
CA ARG A 240 30.69 -8.59 0.48
C ARG A 240 29.54 -8.67 -0.52
N THR A 241 28.85 -9.80 -0.48
CA THR A 241 27.62 -10.02 -1.24
C THR A 241 26.43 -10.12 -0.29
N LEU A 242 25.35 -9.45 -0.66
CA LEU A 242 24.05 -9.54 -0.01
C LEU A 242 23.04 -10.13 -0.97
N SER A 243 22.32 -11.16 -0.53
CA SER A 243 21.13 -11.65 -1.22
C SER A 243 19.96 -10.75 -0.84
N CYS A 244 19.50 -9.93 -1.79
CA CYS A 244 18.48 -8.91 -1.57
C CYS A 244 17.14 -9.33 -2.19
N ARG A 245 16.03 -8.96 -1.54
CA ARG A 245 14.67 -9.13 -2.08
C ARG A 245 13.87 -7.84 -1.90
N LEU A 246 13.05 -7.50 -2.89
CA LEU A 246 12.02 -6.48 -2.75
C LEU A 246 10.80 -7.14 -2.10
N HIS A 247 10.42 -6.66 -0.92
CA HIS A 247 9.20 -7.04 -0.22
C HIS A 247 8.13 -5.98 -0.47
N ARG A 248 6.90 -6.43 -0.74
CA ARG A 248 5.73 -5.59 -0.95
C ARG A 248 4.57 -6.07 -0.10
N VAL A 249 3.82 -5.15 0.50
CA VAL A 249 2.54 -5.42 1.15
C VAL A 249 1.46 -4.64 0.42
N ILE A 250 0.60 -5.37 -0.29
CA ILE A 250 -0.43 -4.79 -1.15
C ILE A 250 -1.76 -4.89 -0.43
N SER A 251 -2.31 -3.76 -0.01
CA SER A 251 -3.48 -3.63 0.85
C SER A 251 -4.67 -2.99 0.13
N LEU A 252 -5.82 -3.66 0.14
CA LEU A 252 -7.09 -3.13 -0.32
C LEU A 252 -8.05 -2.99 0.87
N TYR A 253 -8.47 -1.75 1.15
CA TYR A 253 -9.38 -1.44 2.25
C TYR A 253 -10.84 -1.53 1.80
N ARG A 254 -11.76 -1.78 2.74
CA ARG A 254 -13.22 -1.76 2.53
C ARG A 254 -13.65 -0.47 1.82
N GLU A 255 -14.49 -0.56 0.80
CA GLU A 255 -15.07 0.58 0.04
C GLU A 255 -14.05 1.50 -0.67
N ALA A 256 -12.76 1.18 -0.62
CA ALA A 256 -11.72 1.95 -1.28
C ALA A 256 -11.74 1.73 -2.81
N ASN A 257 -11.49 2.80 -3.56
CA ASN A 257 -11.13 2.75 -4.98
C ASN A 257 -9.61 2.93 -5.17
N PHE A 258 -8.83 2.61 -4.15
CA PHE A 258 -7.39 2.70 -4.14
C PHE A 258 -6.78 1.47 -3.46
N VAL A 259 -5.50 1.24 -3.76
CA VAL A 259 -4.66 0.22 -3.13
C VAL A 259 -3.48 0.90 -2.46
N ILE A 260 -3.06 0.42 -1.29
CA ILE A 260 -1.79 0.82 -0.66
C ILE A 260 -0.74 -0.25 -0.94
N ASP A 261 0.44 0.14 -1.42
CA ASP A 261 1.59 -0.72 -1.72
C ASP A 261 2.77 -0.27 -0.85
N GLU A 262 3.10 -1.05 0.18
CA GLU A 262 4.20 -0.76 1.09
C GLU A 262 5.45 -1.53 0.68
N LEU A 263 6.57 -0.83 0.46
CA LEU A 263 7.81 -1.35 -0.09
C LEU A 263 8.92 -1.40 0.96
N SER A 264 9.75 -2.44 0.90
CA SER A 264 11.03 -2.50 1.61
C SER A 264 12.00 -3.43 0.89
N VAL A 265 13.30 -3.12 0.90
CA VAL A 265 14.34 -4.06 0.44
C VAL A 265 15.00 -4.70 1.65
N ARG A 266 14.96 -6.03 1.72
CA ARG A 266 15.61 -6.80 2.77
C ARG A 266 16.80 -7.56 2.21
N ALA A 267 17.87 -7.60 2.98
CA ALA A 267 19.10 -8.27 2.64
C ALA A 267 19.51 -9.28 3.70
N THR A 268 20.06 -10.41 3.27
CA THR A 268 20.72 -11.39 4.12
C THR A 268 22.15 -11.60 3.63
N HIS A 269 23.09 -11.76 4.57
CA HIS A 269 24.45 -12.17 4.22
C HIS A 269 24.48 -13.61 3.69
N ASP A 270 25.42 -13.91 2.81
CA ASP A 270 25.62 -15.27 2.32
C ASP A 270 25.96 -16.24 3.47
N GLY A 271 25.19 -17.34 3.57
CA GLY A 271 25.31 -18.36 4.60
C GLY A 271 24.04 -18.49 5.46
N ALA A 272 23.35 -19.63 5.35
CA ALA A 272 22.23 -19.99 6.21
C ALA A 272 22.72 -20.03 7.68
N GLY A 273 22.39 -18.98 8.45
CA GLY A 273 22.87 -18.78 9.82
C GLY A 273 23.45 -17.39 10.12
N GLY A 274 23.46 -16.48 9.14
CA GLY A 274 23.85 -15.07 9.33
C GLY A 274 22.89 -14.25 10.22
N PRO A 275 23.30 -13.03 10.64
CA PRO A 275 22.51 -12.15 11.51
C PRO A 275 21.16 -11.74 10.90
N GLU A 276 20.30 -11.12 11.72
CA GLU A 276 18.96 -10.66 11.33
C GLU A 276 18.94 -9.91 9.97
N PRO A 277 17.86 -10.06 9.17
CA PRO A 277 17.72 -9.38 7.89
C PRO A 277 17.93 -7.86 8.02
N VAL A 278 18.79 -7.30 7.17
CA VAL A 278 19.09 -5.87 7.15
C VAL A 278 18.17 -5.17 6.16
N SER A 279 17.58 -4.04 6.55
CA SER A 279 16.82 -3.18 5.63
C SER A 279 17.77 -2.24 4.89
N LEU A 280 17.62 -2.14 3.56
CA LEU A 280 18.45 -1.29 2.71
C LEU A 280 17.68 -0.06 2.24
N TYR A 281 18.39 1.05 2.07
CA TYR A 281 17.86 2.20 1.33
C TYR A 281 17.84 1.88 -0.17
N PHE A 282 16.74 2.24 -0.83
CA PHE A 282 16.53 1.97 -2.24
C PHE A 282 15.78 3.12 -2.93
N ASN A 283 15.90 3.16 -4.25
CA ASN A 283 14.99 3.87 -5.14
C ASN A 283 14.22 2.82 -5.94
N ALA A 284 12.91 3.01 -6.10
CA ALA A 284 12.06 2.11 -6.89
C ALA A 284 11.50 2.86 -8.09
N ARG A 285 11.65 2.28 -9.27
CA ARG A 285 10.96 2.77 -10.47
C ARG A 285 9.66 2.02 -10.64
N TYR A 286 8.56 2.77 -10.63
CA TYR A 286 7.27 2.27 -11.04
C TYR A 286 7.09 2.41 -12.55
N PHE A 287 6.39 1.44 -13.11
CA PHE A 287 6.05 1.36 -14.51
C PHE A 287 4.58 0.94 -14.68
N MET A 288 3.90 1.51 -15.68
CA MET A 288 2.55 1.09 -16.07
C MET A 288 2.33 1.26 -17.58
N VAL A 289 1.48 0.40 -18.13
CA VAL A 289 0.84 0.55 -19.45
C VAL A 289 -0.65 0.60 -19.23
N MET A 290 -1.23 1.78 -19.48
CA MET A 290 -2.64 2.07 -19.24
C MET A 290 -3.18 2.94 -20.37
N ASP A 291 -4.31 2.54 -20.96
CA ASP A 291 -4.97 3.36 -21.97
C ASP A 291 -5.74 4.53 -21.33
N LEU A 292 -5.06 5.68 -21.27
CA LEU A 292 -5.60 6.96 -20.82
C LEU A 292 -5.96 7.88 -22.01
N GLY A 293 -6.03 7.34 -23.24
CA GLY A 293 -6.24 8.13 -24.45
C GLY A 293 -4.97 8.82 -24.96
N ARG A 294 -5.12 9.66 -25.99
CA ARG A 294 -3.97 10.28 -26.71
C ARG A 294 -3.44 11.56 -26.09
N ASN A 295 -4.28 12.29 -25.35
CA ASN A 295 -3.92 13.55 -24.71
C ASN A 295 -3.93 13.32 -23.21
N VAL A 296 -2.76 13.05 -22.65
CA VAL A 296 -2.59 12.72 -21.25
C VAL A 296 -1.61 13.70 -20.63
N ASN A 297 -2.10 14.50 -19.70
CA ASN A 297 -1.29 15.49 -18.99
C ASN A 297 -1.19 15.10 -17.52
N PRO A 298 -0.01 14.69 -17.03
CA PRO A 298 0.21 14.54 -15.60
C PRO A 298 -0.01 15.88 -14.90
N SER A 299 -0.90 15.92 -13.93
CA SER A 299 -1.06 17.04 -13.01
C SER A 299 -0.37 16.75 -11.69
N ARG A 300 0.26 17.78 -11.12
CA ARG A 300 0.90 17.72 -9.81
C ARG A 300 0.87 19.09 -9.17
N HIS A 301 0.79 19.13 -7.85
CA HIS A 301 0.97 20.39 -7.14
C HIS A 301 2.44 20.81 -7.16
N PHE A 302 2.70 22.05 -7.58
CA PHE A 302 4.05 22.57 -7.83
C PHE A 302 5.02 22.55 -6.63
N ARG A 303 4.50 22.44 -5.40
CA ARG A 303 5.30 22.40 -4.15
C ARG A 303 5.31 21.06 -3.42
N ILE A 304 4.54 20.07 -3.87
CA ILE A 304 4.43 18.78 -3.19
C ILE A 304 4.80 17.72 -4.20
N TRP A 305 5.92 17.04 -3.97
CA TRP A 305 6.49 16.08 -4.91
C TRP A 305 6.11 14.64 -4.61
N ASP A 306 5.10 14.48 -3.75
CA ASP A 306 4.76 13.21 -3.13
C ASP A 306 3.53 12.58 -3.78
N TRP A 307 2.93 13.26 -4.75
CA TRP A 307 1.76 12.79 -5.46
C TRP A 307 1.62 13.42 -6.84
N PHE A 308 0.91 12.72 -7.71
CA PHE A 308 0.49 13.21 -9.02
C PHE A 308 -0.85 12.58 -9.41
N ALA A 309 -1.47 13.12 -10.45
CA ALA A 309 -2.60 12.52 -11.11
C ALA A 309 -2.41 12.52 -12.63
N VAL A 310 -3.01 11.55 -13.29
CA VAL A 310 -2.98 11.39 -14.74
C VAL A 310 -4.40 11.03 -15.18
N CYS A 311 -4.94 11.70 -16.19
CA CYS A 311 -6.28 11.38 -16.68
C CYS A 311 -6.40 11.63 -18.18
N SER A 312 -7.43 11.01 -18.74
CA SER A 312 -7.95 11.36 -20.06
C SER A 312 -8.84 12.60 -20.00
N ASP A 313 -8.73 13.47 -21.01
CA ASP A 313 -9.68 14.56 -21.26
C ASP A 313 -10.98 14.08 -21.93
N TRP A 314 -11.03 12.83 -22.38
CA TRP A 314 -12.14 12.23 -23.14
C TRP A 314 -12.89 11.17 -22.33
N GLU A 315 -14.22 11.10 -22.52
CA GLU A 315 -15.05 9.99 -22.04
C GLU A 315 -14.48 8.64 -22.51
N PRO A 316 -14.23 7.70 -21.59
CA PRO A 316 -14.89 7.60 -20.28
C PRO A 316 -14.08 8.14 -19.10
N GLN A 317 -13.16 9.06 -19.35
CA GLN A 317 -12.32 9.78 -18.40
C GLN A 317 -11.58 8.87 -17.40
N PRO A 318 -10.92 7.77 -17.85
CA PRO A 318 -10.09 7.00 -16.94
C PRO A 318 -9.04 7.92 -16.31
N ALA A 319 -8.86 7.74 -15.01
CA ALA A 319 -8.00 8.58 -14.20
C ALA A 319 -7.25 7.73 -13.18
N PHE A 320 -5.98 8.04 -13.03
CA PHE A 320 -5.04 7.40 -12.11
C PHE A 320 -4.44 8.47 -11.21
N GLY A 321 -4.45 8.22 -9.91
CA GLY A 321 -3.75 9.03 -8.92
C GLY A 321 -2.67 8.20 -8.24
N PHE A 322 -1.54 8.84 -7.94
CA PHE A 322 -0.47 8.25 -7.17
C PHE A 322 -0.11 9.18 -6.02
N ALA A 323 0.14 8.62 -4.84
CA ALA A 323 0.66 9.34 -3.69
C ALA A 323 1.65 8.45 -2.92
N THR A 324 2.61 9.04 -2.23
CA THR A 324 3.65 8.32 -1.50
C THR A 324 4.23 9.14 -0.35
N ASP A 325 4.86 8.50 0.64
CA ASP A 325 5.62 9.15 1.72
C ASP A 325 7.08 9.42 1.33
N ALA A 326 7.54 8.87 0.21
CA ALA A 326 8.80 9.23 -0.43
C ALA A 326 8.54 10.33 -1.49
N HIS A 327 9.52 11.19 -1.76
CA HIS A 327 9.41 12.07 -2.93
C HIS A 327 9.38 11.21 -4.21
N CYS A 328 8.63 11.65 -5.22
CA CYS A 328 8.59 10.98 -6.52
C CYS A 328 8.98 11.93 -7.67
N SER A 329 9.68 11.37 -8.65
CA SER A 329 10.06 12.08 -9.85
C SER A 329 8.83 12.55 -10.64
N PRO A 330 8.98 13.51 -11.57
CA PRO A 330 7.96 13.71 -12.60
C PRO A 330 7.61 12.40 -13.30
N VAL A 331 6.35 12.27 -13.71
CA VAL A 331 5.87 11.14 -14.51
C VAL A 331 6.36 11.34 -15.94
N THR A 332 7.06 10.33 -16.45
CA THR A 332 7.45 10.23 -17.86
C THR A 332 6.36 9.46 -18.61
N ASN A 333 5.74 10.08 -19.60
CA ASN A 333 4.87 9.41 -20.59
C ASN A 333 5.72 9.03 -21.81
N GLY A 334 5.70 7.76 -22.21
CA GLY A 334 6.53 7.19 -23.26
C GLY A 334 8.01 7.13 -22.89
N PRO A 335 8.40 6.37 -21.85
CA PRO A 335 9.80 6.32 -21.45
C PRO A 335 10.71 5.79 -22.56
N ASP A 336 11.94 6.32 -22.62
CA ASP A 336 12.87 6.08 -23.72
C ASP A 336 13.20 4.60 -23.90
N ASP A 337 13.28 3.88 -22.79
CA ASP A 337 13.57 2.44 -22.72
C ASP A 337 12.35 1.55 -22.98
N TYR A 338 11.16 2.12 -23.26
CA TYR A 338 10.02 1.32 -23.71
C TYR A 338 10.22 0.85 -25.16
N PRO A 339 10.16 -0.47 -25.43
CA PRO A 339 10.56 -1.02 -26.73
C PRO A 339 9.45 -1.07 -27.78
N HIS A 340 8.22 -0.62 -27.46
CA HIS A 340 7.05 -0.73 -28.35
C HIS A 340 6.58 0.63 -28.89
N ASP A 341 5.92 0.61 -30.05
CA ASP A 341 5.48 1.80 -30.78
C ASP A 341 4.39 2.61 -30.05
N LYS A 342 3.57 1.98 -29.21
CA LYS A 342 2.48 2.61 -28.44
C LYS A 342 2.98 3.27 -27.15
N LYS A 343 4.03 4.09 -27.26
CA LYS A 343 4.69 4.74 -26.11
C LYS A 343 3.74 5.62 -25.31
N GLU A 344 2.72 6.19 -25.93
CA GLU A 344 1.74 7.09 -25.32
C GLU A 344 0.89 6.44 -24.21
N LYS A 345 0.86 5.10 -24.13
CA LYS A 345 0.19 4.35 -23.07
C LYS A 345 1.12 3.98 -21.92
N ALA A 346 2.43 4.15 -22.09
CA ALA A 346 3.44 3.73 -21.12
C ALA A 346 3.84 4.89 -20.23
N PHE A 347 3.87 4.68 -18.92
CA PHE A 347 4.23 5.68 -17.94
C PHE A 347 5.25 5.12 -16.95
N SER A 348 6.17 5.96 -16.51
CA SER A 348 7.09 5.61 -15.42
C SER A 348 7.42 6.79 -14.54
N TRP A 349 7.73 6.51 -13.28
CA TRP A 349 8.23 7.46 -12.30
C TRP A 349 9.12 6.74 -11.29
N GLU A 350 9.99 7.47 -10.61
CA GLU A 350 10.94 6.93 -9.65
C GLU A 350 10.67 7.52 -8.27
N LEU A 351 10.71 6.66 -7.24
CA LEU A 351 10.76 7.10 -5.85
C LEU A 351 12.18 7.55 -5.50
N GLU A 352 12.30 8.64 -4.75
CA GLU A 352 13.54 9.03 -4.12
C GLU A 352 13.96 8.03 -3.03
N ARG A 353 15.20 8.17 -2.57
CA ARG A 353 15.85 7.21 -1.68
C ARG A 353 15.07 7.07 -0.37
N ALA A 354 14.60 5.85 -0.09
CA ALA A 354 13.90 5.52 1.14
C ALA A 354 14.31 4.12 1.65
N ASP A 355 14.22 3.88 2.95
CA ASP A 355 14.37 2.53 3.55
C ASP A 355 13.05 1.76 3.58
N ARG A 356 11.93 2.50 3.54
CA ARG A 356 10.57 2.03 3.30
C ARG A 356 9.80 3.08 2.52
N ALA A 357 8.81 2.67 1.74
CA ALA A 357 7.88 3.59 1.09
C ALA A 357 6.46 3.03 1.16
N SER A 358 5.48 3.89 1.41
CA SER A 358 4.05 3.60 1.38
C SER A 358 3.42 4.37 0.23
N CYS A 359 2.92 3.66 -0.78
CA CYS A 359 2.37 4.23 -2.00
C CYS A 359 0.87 3.98 -2.10
N VAL A 360 0.08 4.99 -2.47
CA VAL A 360 -1.35 4.86 -2.79
C VAL A 360 -1.52 4.90 -4.30
N HIS A 361 -2.17 3.87 -4.84
CA HIS A 361 -2.61 3.78 -6.24
C HIS A 361 -4.12 3.97 -6.32
N LEU A 362 -4.57 5.15 -6.75
CA LEU A 362 -5.96 5.55 -6.83
C LEU A 362 -6.51 5.36 -8.25
N PHE A 363 -7.66 4.70 -8.38
CA PHE A 363 -8.33 4.48 -9.66
C PHE A 363 -9.68 5.22 -9.70
N SER A 364 -9.94 5.93 -10.78
CA SER A 364 -11.19 6.68 -10.92
C SER A 364 -11.61 6.91 -12.37
N ARG A 365 -12.85 7.36 -12.57
CA ARG A 365 -13.38 7.84 -13.85
C ARG A 365 -13.91 9.25 -13.64
N CYS A 366 -13.06 10.25 -13.83
CA CYS A 366 -13.39 11.64 -13.57
C CYS A 366 -12.41 12.59 -14.26
N ASN A 367 -12.79 13.86 -14.38
CA ASN A 367 -11.95 14.91 -14.95
C ASN A 367 -10.66 15.19 -14.14
N ALA A 368 -9.70 15.87 -14.79
CA ALA A 368 -8.39 16.25 -14.27
C ALA A 368 -8.44 16.91 -12.89
N LYS A 369 -9.27 17.94 -12.72
CA LYS A 369 -9.39 18.68 -11.47
C LYS A 369 -9.85 17.78 -10.32
N THR A 370 -10.76 16.86 -10.61
CA THR A 370 -11.30 15.93 -9.61
C THR A 370 -10.27 14.91 -9.20
N ILE A 371 -9.56 14.29 -10.14
CA ILE A 371 -8.54 13.30 -9.80
C ILE A 371 -7.34 13.93 -9.07
N GLU A 372 -6.92 15.14 -9.47
CA GLU A 372 -5.85 15.87 -8.81
C GLU A 372 -6.19 16.13 -7.33
N SER A 373 -7.40 16.65 -7.08
CA SER A 373 -7.88 16.87 -5.71
C SER A 373 -7.98 15.57 -4.91
N ARG A 374 -8.37 14.44 -5.54
CA ARG A 374 -8.48 13.14 -4.87
C ARG A 374 -7.11 12.54 -4.58
N ALA A 375 -6.13 12.69 -5.48
CA ALA A 375 -4.76 12.23 -5.26
C ALA A 375 -4.10 13.01 -4.11
N GLY A 376 -4.22 14.34 -4.10
CA GLY A 376 -3.73 15.18 -3.00
C GLY A 376 -4.44 14.89 -1.66
N ALA A 377 -5.75 14.63 -1.69
CA ALA A 377 -6.48 14.20 -0.49
C ALA A 377 -5.99 12.83 -0.01
N ALA A 378 -5.82 11.85 -0.90
CA ALA A 378 -5.33 10.51 -0.56
C ALA A 378 -3.91 10.55 0.04
N TRP A 379 -3.02 11.37 -0.52
CA TRP A 379 -1.70 11.65 0.08
C TRP A 379 -1.84 12.18 1.51
N TYR A 380 -2.64 13.23 1.71
CA TYR A 380 -2.80 13.81 3.04
C TYR A 380 -3.42 12.80 4.02
N GLU A 381 -4.43 12.07 3.57
CA GLU A 381 -5.31 11.29 4.43
C GLU A 381 -4.82 9.89 4.77
N TYR A 382 -4.05 9.26 3.89
CA TYR A 382 -3.63 7.87 4.05
C TYR A 382 -2.11 7.72 4.18
N VAL A 383 -1.34 8.75 3.82
CA VAL A 383 0.12 8.71 3.83
C VAL A 383 0.68 9.71 4.85
N TYR A 384 0.44 11.01 4.66
CA TYR A 384 1.06 12.06 5.47
C TYR A 384 0.43 12.19 6.86
N ARG A 385 -0.90 12.10 6.96
CA ARG A 385 -1.68 12.32 8.19
C ARG A 385 -2.80 11.27 8.33
N PRO A 386 -2.47 9.96 8.39
CA PRO A 386 -3.46 8.91 8.62
C PRO A 386 -4.15 9.05 9.97
N LEU A 387 -5.36 8.48 10.08
CA LEU A 387 -5.98 8.26 11.38
C LEU A 387 -5.23 7.13 12.08
N TRP A 388 -4.91 7.34 13.35
CA TRP A 388 -4.19 6.35 14.14
C TRP A 388 -4.71 6.31 15.56
N ALA A 389 -4.33 5.26 16.29
CA ALA A 389 -4.66 5.10 17.69
C ALA A 389 -3.43 4.74 18.51
N GLU A 390 -3.43 5.13 19.78
CA GLU A 390 -2.48 4.66 20.80
C GLU A 390 -3.19 4.19 22.05
N ILE A 391 -2.49 3.37 22.82
CA ILE A 391 -2.95 2.96 24.15
C ILE A 391 -2.94 4.18 25.07
N ALA A 392 -4.09 4.48 25.66
CA ALA A 392 -4.20 5.53 26.66
C ALA A 392 -3.30 5.19 27.87
N ALA A 393 -2.35 6.05 28.19
CA ALA A 393 -1.50 5.87 29.35
C ALA A 393 -2.34 5.66 30.61
N LYS A 394 -1.99 4.66 31.44
CA LYS A 394 -2.64 4.46 32.74
C LYS A 394 -2.47 5.75 33.54
N SER A 395 -3.58 6.43 33.86
CA SER A 395 -3.53 7.58 34.77
C SER A 395 -2.94 7.09 36.09
N THR A 396 -1.70 7.46 36.38
CA THR A 396 -1.13 7.26 37.71
C THR A 396 -2.05 8.00 38.67
N PRO A 397 -2.69 7.33 39.66
CA PRO A 397 -3.49 8.06 40.63
C PRO A 397 -2.57 9.08 41.29
N GLN A 398 -2.85 10.38 41.09
CA GLN A 398 -2.17 11.44 41.83
C GLN A 398 -2.36 11.11 43.31
N ALA A 399 -1.25 10.90 44.01
CA ALA A 399 -1.27 10.72 45.45
C ALA A 399 -2.04 11.90 46.07
N PRO A 400 -2.95 11.67 47.01
CA PRO A 400 -3.73 12.74 47.61
C PRO A 400 -2.76 13.75 48.21
N VAL A 401 -2.81 14.99 47.71
CA VAL A 401 -2.07 16.11 48.29
C VAL A 401 -2.57 16.27 49.72
N SER A 402 -1.77 15.81 50.68
CA SER A 402 -2.04 16.02 52.09
C SER A 402 -2.04 17.52 52.33
N ARG A 403 -3.21 18.12 52.54
CA ARG A 403 -3.32 19.46 53.11
C ARG A 403 -2.72 19.42 54.51
N ARG A 404 -1.46 19.80 54.65
CA ARG A 404 -0.90 20.20 55.95
C ARG A 404 -1.59 21.50 56.34
N LYS A 405 -2.48 21.42 57.33
CA LYS A 405 -2.85 22.57 58.15
C LYS A 405 -1.59 23.02 58.90
N LYS A 406 -1.17 24.26 58.68
CA LYS A 406 -0.63 25.13 59.72
C LYS A 406 -1.20 26.53 59.50
#